data_AF-A0A249L5V2-F1
#
_entry.id   AF-A0A249L5V2-F1
#
_cell.length_a   1.000
_cell.length_b   1.000
_cell.length_c   1.000
_cell.angle_alpha   90.00
_cell.angle_beta   90.00
_cell.angle_gamma   90.00
#
_symmetry.space_group_name_H-M   'P 1'
#
loop_
_entity.id
_entity.type
_entity.pdbx_description
1 polymer ?
#
loop_
_entity_poly.entity_id
_entity_poly.type
_entity_poly.pdbx_seq_one_letter_code
_entity_poly.pdbx_strand_id
1 'polypeptide(L)'
;MGDLINARFILGISADNESICAALGLPAAQIDDPSLITSDVVVVIASAKTGIDSNIVKNWITFRELYIPTIVVVTDFEDGDVDFEDMSAIVGKMLEPVLTPYLVLHADTGEPTALINLEDQMITDYSNTKVSKISSDVEHRELVLEFKEELHNALTEGGWDQFVQGLIIPAIPLILKNKLGIAEIKHFLDLIPTRR
;
A
#
# COMPACT_ATOMS: atom_id res chain seq x y z
N MET A 1 5.43 11.75 -29.41
CA MET A 1 6.30 12.35 -28.38
C MET A 1 5.52 12.29 -27.08
N GLY A 2 5.20 11.07 -26.65
CA GLY A 2 4.14 10.80 -25.67
C GLY A 2 4.73 10.27 -24.37
N ASP A 3 4.21 10.80 -23.28
CA ASP A 3 4.01 10.11 -22.00
C ASP A 3 5.24 9.49 -21.31
N LEU A 4 6.35 10.22 -21.26
CA LEU A 4 7.38 10.07 -20.21
C LEU A 4 6.94 10.70 -18.88
N ILE A 5 5.64 10.92 -18.68
CA ILE A 5 5.14 11.92 -17.73
C ILE A 5 5.27 11.47 -16.27
N ASN A 6 5.41 10.19 -15.94
CA ASN A 6 5.88 9.74 -14.62
C ASN A 6 6.47 8.33 -14.69
N ALA A 7 7.70 8.12 -14.22
CA ALA A 7 8.30 6.79 -14.16
C ALA A 7 7.80 6.08 -12.89
N ARG A 8 6.63 5.46 -12.98
CA ARG A 8 5.98 4.77 -11.85
C ARG A 8 5.68 3.35 -12.27
N PHE A 9 6.05 2.38 -11.45
CA PHE A 9 5.95 0.98 -11.82
C PHE A 9 5.35 0.13 -10.72
N ILE A 10 4.65 -0.94 -11.12
CA ILE A 10 4.24 -2.02 -10.24
C ILE A 10 5.25 -3.16 -10.36
N LEU A 11 5.73 -3.66 -9.22
CA LEU A 11 6.60 -4.81 -9.11
C LEU A 11 5.89 -5.99 -8.45
N GLY A 12 6.23 -7.19 -8.89
CA GLY A 12 5.82 -8.44 -8.28
C GLY A 12 4.79 -9.18 -9.11
N ILE A 13 4.39 -10.34 -8.58
CA ILE A 13 3.45 -11.24 -9.22
C ILE A 13 2.19 -11.38 -8.35
N SER A 14 1.04 -11.20 -8.98
CA SER A 14 -0.26 -11.60 -8.46
C SER A 14 -1.08 -12.14 -9.63
N ALA A 15 -2.06 -13.01 -9.35
CA ALA A 15 -2.99 -13.50 -10.36
C ALA A 15 -3.74 -12.34 -11.06
N ASP A 16 -3.93 -11.22 -10.36
CA ASP A 16 -4.68 -10.06 -10.82
C ASP A 16 -3.79 -8.89 -11.28
N ASN A 17 -2.51 -9.14 -11.60
CA ASN A 17 -1.56 -8.07 -11.88
C ASN A 17 -2.04 -7.11 -13.00
N GLU A 18 -2.63 -7.64 -14.07
CA GLU A 18 -3.20 -6.81 -15.16
C GLU A 18 -4.34 -5.91 -14.66
N SER A 19 -5.21 -6.45 -13.81
CA SER A 19 -6.33 -5.70 -13.22
C SER A 19 -5.84 -4.64 -12.24
N ILE A 20 -4.81 -4.93 -11.44
CA ILE A 20 -4.18 -3.96 -10.53
C ILE A 20 -3.52 -2.83 -11.35
N CYS A 21 -2.77 -3.18 -12.39
CA CYS A 21 -2.17 -2.21 -13.32
C CYS A 21 -3.22 -1.30 -13.94
N ALA A 22 -4.34 -1.86 -14.42
CA ALA A 22 -5.44 -1.09 -15.00
C ALA A 22 -6.13 -0.19 -13.97
N ALA A 23 -6.33 -0.66 -12.73
CA ALA A 23 -6.97 0.10 -11.66
C ALA A 23 -6.13 1.31 -11.19
N LEU A 24 -4.82 1.11 -11.07
CA LEU A 24 -3.86 2.13 -10.66
C LEU A 24 -3.38 3.02 -11.83
N GLY A 25 -3.47 2.52 -13.06
CA GLY A 25 -2.98 3.20 -14.25
C GLY A 25 -1.46 3.20 -14.37
N LEU A 26 -0.79 2.14 -13.87
CA LEU A 26 0.66 2.02 -13.83
C LEU A 26 1.13 0.79 -14.62
N PRO A 27 2.25 0.88 -15.36
CA PRO A 27 2.86 -0.29 -16.00
C PRO A 27 3.50 -1.22 -14.96
N ALA A 28 3.51 -2.52 -15.26
CA ALA A 28 4.32 -3.49 -14.52
C ALA A 28 5.77 -3.48 -15.01
N ALA A 29 6.71 -3.67 -14.10
CA ALA A 29 8.13 -3.89 -14.39
C ALA A 29 8.68 -5.04 -13.54
N GLN A 30 9.91 -5.45 -13.84
CA GLN A 30 10.67 -6.38 -13.00
C GLN A 30 11.67 -5.58 -12.14
N ILE A 31 12.03 -6.11 -10.97
CA ILE A 31 12.93 -5.40 -10.05
C ILE A 31 14.35 -5.19 -10.60
N ASP A 32 14.75 -5.98 -11.59
CA ASP A 32 16.03 -5.88 -12.30
C ASP A 32 15.94 -5.02 -13.57
N ASP A 33 14.78 -4.40 -13.84
CA ASP A 33 14.60 -3.54 -15.01
C ASP A 33 15.46 -2.26 -14.87
N PRO A 34 16.37 -1.98 -15.83
CA PRO A 34 17.22 -0.79 -15.79
C PRO A 34 16.44 0.53 -15.79
N SER A 35 15.18 0.55 -16.26
CA SER A 35 14.34 1.75 -16.23
C SER A 35 13.97 2.18 -14.80
N LEU A 36 14.06 1.27 -13.82
CA LEU A 36 13.74 1.58 -12.43
C LEU A 36 14.62 2.66 -11.83
N ILE A 37 15.86 2.83 -12.32
CA ILE A 37 16.77 3.88 -11.82
C ILE A 37 16.21 5.30 -12.04
N THR A 38 15.27 5.44 -12.97
CA THR A 38 14.61 6.70 -13.28
C THR A 38 13.24 6.83 -12.64
N SER A 39 12.80 5.82 -11.87
CA SER A 39 11.49 5.80 -11.24
C SER A 39 11.35 6.84 -10.15
N ASP A 40 10.20 7.50 -10.13
CA ASP A 40 9.80 8.41 -9.07
C ASP A 40 9.23 7.64 -7.87
N VAL A 41 8.53 6.53 -8.13
CA VAL A 41 7.95 5.65 -7.10
C VAL A 41 7.66 4.26 -7.65
N VAL A 42 7.74 3.27 -6.78
CA VAL A 42 7.43 1.88 -7.08
C VAL A 42 6.34 1.35 -6.16
N VAL A 43 5.45 0.53 -6.71
CA VAL A 43 4.41 -0.19 -5.99
C VAL A 43 4.74 -1.68 -5.97
N VAL A 44 5.01 -2.25 -4.81
CA VAL A 44 5.30 -3.68 -4.64
C VAL A 44 4.03 -4.41 -4.26
N ILE A 45 3.67 -5.47 -5.00
CA ILE A 45 2.53 -6.32 -4.68
C ILE A 45 2.96 -7.45 -3.73
N ALA A 46 2.22 -7.61 -2.64
CA ALA A 46 2.32 -8.69 -1.67
C ALA A 46 0.96 -9.37 -1.54
N SER A 47 0.85 -10.65 -1.88
CA SER A 47 -0.41 -11.39 -1.79
C SER A 47 -0.44 -12.20 -0.49
N ALA A 48 -1.55 -12.18 0.24
CA ALA A 48 -1.77 -13.08 1.37
C ALA A 48 -1.85 -14.55 0.94
N LYS A 49 -2.15 -14.84 -0.34
CA LYS A 49 -2.20 -16.21 -0.89
C LYS A 49 -0.87 -16.68 -1.46
N THR A 50 -0.18 -15.84 -2.24
CA THR A 50 1.06 -16.23 -2.94
C THR A 50 2.34 -15.69 -2.31
N GLY A 51 2.24 -14.82 -1.31
CA GLY A 51 3.36 -14.14 -0.68
C GLY A 51 3.94 -13.02 -1.55
N ILE A 52 5.25 -12.79 -1.39
CA ILE A 52 6.03 -11.76 -2.09
C ILE A 52 6.88 -12.45 -3.14
N ASP A 53 7.04 -11.81 -4.31
CA ASP A 53 7.91 -12.34 -5.37
C ASP A 53 9.34 -12.54 -4.87
N SER A 54 9.86 -13.77 -5.02
CA SER A 54 11.21 -14.13 -4.61
C SER A 54 12.31 -13.31 -5.30
N ASN A 55 12.06 -12.82 -6.52
CA ASN A 55 13.01 -11.94 -7.22
C ASN A 55 13.09 -10.56 -6.55
N ILE A 56 11.96 -10.05 -6.04
CA ILE A 56 11.94 -8.82 -5.25
C ILE A 56 12.78 -9.02 -4.00
N VAL A 57 12.51 -10.07 -3.23
CA VAL A 57 13.23 -10.36 -1.98
C VAL A 57 14.74 -10.47 -2.23
N LYS A 58 15.18 -11.15 -3.30
CA LYS A 58 16.60 -11.32 -3.64
C LYS A 58 17.30 -10.01 -4.00
N ASN A 59 16.64 -9.14 -4.77
CA ASN A 59 17.23 -7.90 -5.28
C ASN A 59 16.88 -6.68 -4.43
N TRP A 60 16.13 -6.87 -3.34
CA TRP A 60 15.61 -5.80 -2.51
C TRP A 60 16.71 -4.85 -2.02
N ILE A 61 17.76 -5.40 -1.42
CA ILE A 61 18.88 -4.60 -0.88
C ILE A 61 19.48 -3.70 -1.95
N THR A 62 19.75 -4.23 -3.15
CA THR A 62 20.30 -3.45 -4.28
C THR A 62 19.32 -2.38 -4.74
N PHE A 63 18.03 -2.69 -4.85
CA PHE A 63 17.01 -1.73 -5.24
C PHE A 63 16.91 -0.57 -4.24
N ARG A 64 17.09 -0.85 -2.95
CA ARG A 64 16.97 0.14 -1.88
C ARG A 64 18.11 1.14 -1.83
N GLU A 65 19.27 0.82 -2.41
CA GLU A 65 20.36 1.78 -2.62
C GLU A 65 19.98 2.93 -3.57
N LEU A 66 18.92 2.77 -4.36
CA LEU A 66 18.41 3.81 -5.26
C LEU A 66 17.58 4.88 -4.54
N TYR A 67 17.23 4.67 -3.26
CA TYR A 67 16.36 5.54 -2.47
C TYR A 67 15.02 5.88 -3.15
N ILE A 68 14.51 4.97 -3.98
CA ILE A 68 13.23 5.16 -4.66
C ILE A 68 12.10 4.95 -3.65
N PRO A 69 11.16 5.90 -3.52
CA PRO A 69 9.94 5.74 -2.74
C PRO A 69 9.20 4.48 -3.12
N THR A 70 8.80 3.69 -2.12
CA THR A 70 8.14 2.41 -2.34
C THR A 70 6.85 2.33 -1.54
N ILE A 71 5.79 1.87 -2.17
CA ILE A 71 4.51 1.55 -1.54
C ILE A 71 4.34 0.04 -1.61
N VAL A 72 4.00 -0.60 -0.49
CA VAL A 72 3.59 -2.01 -0.49
C VAL A 72 2.08 -2.07 -0.59
N VAL A 73 1.58 -2.89 -1.50
CA VAL A 73 0.16 -3.15 -1.67
C VAL A 73 -0.10 -4.60 -1.31
N VAL A 74 -0.95 -4.79 -0.30
CA VAL A 74 -1.33 -6.11 0.18
C VAL A 74 -2.65 -6.53 -0.46
N THR A 75 -2.70 -7.72 -1.06
CA THR A 75 -3.89 -8.26 -1.75
C THR A 75 -4.28 -9.63 -1.21
N ASP A 76 -5.43 -10.15 -1.66
CA ASP A 76 -5.87 -11.54 -1.43
C ASP A 76 -6.12 -11.95 0.03
N PHE A 77 -6.26 -10.99 0.93
CA PHE A 77 -6.53 -11.22 2.36
C PHE A 77 -8.04 -11.38 2.67
N GLU A 78 -8.91 -11.33 1.65
CA GLU A 78 -10.38 -11.45 1.83
C GLU A 78 -10.84 -12.86 2.22
N ASP A 79 -10.21 -13.88 1.63
CA ASP A 79 -10.59 -15.30 1.78
C ASP A 79 -9.45 -16.16 2.37
N GLY A 80 -8.39 -15.51 2.85
CA GLY A 80 -7.17 -16.16 3.30
C GLY A 80 -7.16 -16.42 4.80
N ASP A 81 -6.27 -17.32 5.24
CA ASP A 81 -5.96 -17.51 6.66
C ASP A 81 -5.10 -16.36 7.23
N VAL A 82 -4.54 -15.52 6.36
CA VAL A 82 -3.64 -14.41 6.68
C VAL A 82 -4.37 -13.11 6.37
N ASP A 83 -4.54 -12.27 7.39
CA ASP A 83 -5.14 -10.94 7.26
C ASP A 83 -4.13 -9.88 6.78
N PHE A 84 -4.61 -8.64 6.66
CA PHE A 84 -3.79 -7.53 6.15
C PHE A 84 -2.62 -7.20 7.09
N GLU A 85 -2.87 -7.20 8.39
CA GLU A 85 -1.93 -6.87 9.45
C GLU A 85 -0.81 -7.91 9.52
N ASP A 86 -1.16 -9.20 9.51
CA ASP A 86 -0.20 -10.31 9.49
C ASP A 86 0.63 -10.28 8.21
N MET A 87 0.00 -10.06 7.04
CA MET A 87 0.76 -9.98 5.80
C MET A 87 1.69 -8.77 5.78
N SER A 88 1.28 -7.63 6.33
CA SER A 88 2.14 -6.44 6.49
C SER A 88 3.33 -6.73 7.40
N ALA A 89 3.13 -7.48 8.49
CA ALA A 89 4.22 -7.92 9.36
C ALA A 89 5.16 -8.93 8.67
N ILE A 90 4.64 -9.81 7.82
CA ILE A 90 5.45 -10.72 6.99
C ILE A 90 6.30 -9.92 6.00
N VAL A 91 5.72 -8.93 5.31
CA VAL A 91 6.47 -8.02 4.44
C VAL A 91 7.58 -7.32 5.22
N GLY A 92 7.26 -6.81 6.42
CA GLY A 92 8.21 -6.17 7.31
C GLY A 92 9.45 -7.02 7.62
N LYS A 93 9.27 -8.34 7.76
CA LYS A 93 10.35 -9.30 8.04
C LYS A 93 11.12 -9.71 6.79
N MET A 94 10.47 -9.74 5.62
CA MET A 94 11.05 -10.24 4.37
C MET A 94 11.79 -9.16 3.59
N LEU A 95 11.31 -7.91 3.66
CA LEU A 95 11.85 -6.77 2.94
C LEU A 95 12.48 -5.77 3.91
N GLU A 96 11.67 -4.89 4.49
CA GLU A 96 12.00 -3.85 5.46
C GLU A 96 10.73 -3.49 6.24
N PRO A 97 10.81 -3.00 7.49
CA PRO A 97 9.65 -2.57 8.26
C PRO A 97 8.74 -1.62 7.48
N VAL A 98 7.43 -1.90 7.49
CA VAL A 98 6.40 -1.10 6.82
C VAL A 98 5.49 -0.42 7.83
N LEU A 99 4.88 0.68 7.43
CA LEU A 99 3.87 1.41 8.21
C LEU A 99 2.49 1.20 7.61
N THR A 100 1.47 1.00 8.44
CA THR A 100 0.09 0.75 8.01
C THR A 100 -0.78 1.99 8.24
N PRO A 101 -0.83 2.97 7.31
CA PRO A 101 -1.67 4.16 7.47
C PRO A 101 -3.18 3.89 7.53
N TYR A 102 -3.60 2.73 7.02
CA TYR A 102 -4.99 2.30 7.00
C TYR A 102 -5.10 0.89 7.55
N LEU A 103 -6.16 0.64 8.34
CA LEU A 103 -6.54 -0.71 8.77
C LEU A 103 -7.85 -1.13 8.15
N VAL A 104 -8.03 -2.44 8.00
CA VAL A 104 -9.20 -3.03 7.36
C VAL A 104 -10.32 -3.22 8.38
N LEU A 105 -11.49 -2.66 8.07
CA LEU A 105 -12.71 -2.88 8.83
C LEU A 105 -13.58 -3.92 8.12
N HIS A 106 -13.99 -4.90 8.91
CA HIS A 106 -14.84 -6.01 8.47
C HIS A 106 -16.30 -5.70 8.81
N ALA A 107 -17.19 -6.04 7.89
CA ALA A 107 -18.62 -6.04 8.16
C ALA A 107 -18.98 -7.21 9.10
N ASP A 108 -20.22 -7.22 9.63
CA ASP A 108 -20.74 -8.33 10.44
C ASP A 108 -20.72 -9.68 9.69
N THR A 109 -20.69 -9.65 8.37
CA THR A 109 -20.54 -10.83 7.50
C THR A 109 -19.13 -11.39 7.46
N GLY A 110 -18.16 -10.69 8.05
CA GLY A 110 -16.73 -10.98 7.96
C GLY A 110 -16.06 -10.43 6.70
N GLU A 111 -16.79 -9.79 5.79
CA GLU A 111 -16.20 -9.25 4.56
C GLU A 111 -15.46 -7.91 4.83
N PRO A 112 -14.24 -7.72 4.30
CA PRO A 112 -13.51 -6.45 4.39
C PRO A 112 -14.17 -5.40 3.50
N THR A 113 -14.83 -4.42 4.11
CA THR A 113 -15.69 -3.46 3.41
C THR A 113 -15.33 -2.01 3.63
N ALA A 114 -14.45 -1.71 4.58
CA ALA A 114 -14.10 -0.35 4.93
C ALA A 114 -12.62 -0.22 5.34
N LEU A 115 -12.10 1.00 5.26
CA LEU A 115 -10.76 1.35 5.74
C LEU A 115 -10.86 2.44 6.78
N ILE A 116 -10.16 2.30 7.89
CA ILE A 116 -9.98 3.37 8.86
C ILE A 116 -8.60 4.00 8.67
N ASN A 117 -8.58 5.31 8.41
CA ASN A 117 -7.35 6.09 8.35
C ASN A 117 -6.86 6.37 9.79
N LEU A 118 -5.63 5.99 10.11
CA LEU A 118 -5.11 6.10 11.47
C LEU A 118 -4.72 7.55 11.87
N GLU A 119 -4.47 8.42 10.89
CA GLU A 119 -4.14 9.84 11.13
C GLU A 119 -5.38 10.64 11.54
N ASP A 120 -6.44 10.57 10.73
CA ASP A 120 -7.67 11.36 10.92
C ASP A 120 -8.83 10.58 11.59
N GLN A 121 -8.67 9.27 11.77
CA GLN A 121 -9.69 8.36 12.32
C GLN A 121 -10.99 8.33 11.50
N MET A 122 -10.95 8.73 10.24
CA MET A 122 -12.10 8.65 9.35
C MET A 122 -12.15 7.27 8.70
N ILE A 123 -13.37 6.77 8.52
CA ILE A 123 -13.66 5.52 7.85
C ILE A 123 -14.08 5.82 6.41
N THR A 124 -13.42 5.19 5.46
CA THR A 124 -13.86 5.12 4.07
C THR A 124 -14.61 3.80 3.88
N ASP A 125 -15.93 3.88 3.67
CA ASP A 125 -16.82 2.75 3.47
C ASP A 125 -16.99 2.43 1.97
N TYR A 126 -16.68 1.19 1.60
CA TYR A 126 -16.80 0.60 0.26
C TYR A 126 -17.90 -0.47 0.16
N SER A 127 -18.69 -0.69 1.21
CA SER A 127 -19.81 -1.65 1.22
C SER A 127 -20.89 -1.30 0.19
N ASN A 128 -21.04 -0.01 -0.11
CA ASN A 128 -22.06 0.53 -1.00
C ASN A 128 -21.50 0.84 -2.39
N THR A 129 -22.38 0.98 -3.39
CA THR A 129 -22.01 1.37 -4.76
C THR A 129 -21.29 2.73 -4.81
N LYS A 130 -21.53 3.58 -3.81
CA LYS A 130 -20.89 4.88 -3.65
C LYS A 130 -20.04 4.87 -2.38
N VAL A 131 -18.75 5.14 -2.56
CA VAL A 131 -17.80 5.31 -1.47
C VAL A 131 -18.23 6.48 -0.58
N SER A 132 -18.27 6.25 0.72
CA SER A 132 -18.68 7.25 1.71
C SER A 132 -17.62 7.40 2.79
N LYS A 133 -17.30 8.64 3.16
CA LYS A 133 -16.35 8.93 4.25
C LYS A 133 -17.15 9.32 5.50
N ILE A 134 -16.99 8.58 6.59
CA ILE A 134 -17.70 8.76 7.86
C ILE A 134 -16.71 8.86 9.02
N SER A 135 -17.13 9.46 10.13
CA SER A 135 -16.31 9.44 11.35
C SER A 135 -16.38 8.06 12.00
N SER A 136 -15.25 7.57 12.51
CA SER A 136 -15.23 6.44 13.44
C SER A 136 -16.03 6.75 14.71
N ASP A 137 -16.62 5.72 15.30
CA ASP A 137 -17.17 5.76 16.66
C ASP A 137 -16.07 5.46 17.70
N VAL A 138 -16.47 5.36 18.97
CA VAL A 138 -15.53 5.13 20.08
C VAL A 138 -14.92 3.73 20.03
N GLU A 139 -15.70 2.71 19.67
CA GLU A 139 -15.24 1.32 19.64
C GLU A 139 -14.15 1.14 18.58
N HIS A 140 -14.36 1.69 17.39
CA HIS A 140 -13.34 1.69 16.34
C HIS A 140 -12.04 2.39 16.79
N ARG A 141 -12.16 3.52 17.51
CA ARG A 141 -11.00 4.29 17.97
C ARG A 141 -10.20 3.58 19.05
N GLU A 142 -10.87 2.86 19.94
CA GLU A 142 -10.23 2.06 20.98
C GLU A 142 -9.45 0.90 20.36
N LEU A 143 -10.01 0.23 19.35
CA LEU A 143 -9.35 -0.89 18.66
C LEU A 143 -8.08 -0.48 17.92
N VAL A 144 -8.06 0.72 17.32
CA VAL A 144 -6.92 1.18 16.51
C VAL A 144 -5.94 2.07 17.28
N LEU A 145 -6.12 2.24 18.59
CA LEU A 145 -5.37 3.21 19.38
C LEU A 145 -3.86 2.94 19.36
N GLU A 146 -3.46 1.68 19.59
CA GLU A 146 -2.06 1.27 19.59
C GLU A 146 -1.42 1.50 18.22
N PHE A 147 -2.06 1.05 17.14
CA PHE A 147 -1.58 1.26 15.77
C PHE A 147 -1.47 2.75 15.40
N LYS A 148 -2.40 3.57 15.87
CA LYS A 148 -2.34 5.02 15.68
C LYS A 148 -1.13 5.63 16.40
N GLU A 149 -0.88 5.23 17.65
CA GLU A 149 0.28 5.72 18.41
C GLU A 149 1.59 5.27 17.76
N GLU A 150 1.67 4.02 17.29
CA GLU A 150 2.83 3.51 16.54
C GLU A 150 3.07 4.31 15.26
N LEU A 151 2.04 4.55 14.46
CA LEU A 151 2.13 5.35 13.24
C LEU A 151 2.56 6.78 13.57
N HIS A 152 1.96 7.41 14.59
CA HIS A 152 2.30 8.76 15.01
C HIS A 152 3.77 8.87 15.43
N ASN A 153 4.27 7.90 16.20
CA ASN A 153 5.65 7.86 16.63
C ASN A 153 6.60 7.71 15.44
N ALA A 154 6.28 6.85 14.47
CA ALA A 154 7.08 6.69 13.25
C ALA A 154 7.10 7.96 12.37
N LEU A 155 6.04 8.75 12.42
CA LEU A 155 5.89 9.99 11.65
C LEU A 155 6.35 11.25 12.40
N THR A 156 6.76 11.15 13.68
CA THR A 156 7.07 12.31 14.53
C THR A 156 8.25 13.15 14.01
N GLU A 157 9.26 12.53 13.39
CA GLU A 157 10.47 13.22 12.95
C GLU A 157 10.29 14.01 11.66
N GLY A 158 9.55 13.46 10.69
CA GLY A 158 9.46 14.04 9.34
C GLY A 158 8.18 13.73 8.58
N GLY A 159 7.16 13.17 9.24
CA GLY A 159 5.90 12.82 8.60
C GLY A 159 6.07 11.95 7.36
N TRP A 160 5.21 12.18 6.36
CA TRP A 160 5.26 11.50 5.07
C TRP A 160 6.34 12.03 4.12
N ASP A 161 7.06 13.11 4.45
CA ASP A 161 8.23 13.52 3.66
C ASP A 161 9.33 12.44 3.72
N GLN A 162 9.37 11.64 4.79
CA GLN A 162 10.22 10.47 4.89
C GLN A 162 9.89 9.42 3.80
N PHE A 163 8.61 9.27 3.42
CA PHE A 163 8.20 8.37 2.34
C PHE A 163 8.68 8.90 0.99
N VAL A 164 8.52 10.22 0.75
CA VAL A 164 9.00 10.88 -0.48
C VAL A 164 10.52 10.77 -0.63
N GLN A 165 11.26 10.65 0.48
CA GLN A 165 12.70 10.41 0.52
C GLN A 165 13.08 8.92 0.47
N GLY A 166 12.10 8.01 0.38
CA GLY A 166 12.31 6.56 0.33
C GLY A 166 12.79 5.95 1.64
N LEU A 167 12.56 6.61 2.78
CA LEU A 167 13.02 6.16 4.11
C LEU A 167 11.99 5.29 4.83
N ILE A 168 10.70 5.53 4.60
CA ILE A 168 9.60 4.73 5.16
C ILE A 168 8.75 4.16 4.02
N ILE A 169 8.12 3.02 4.29
CA ILE A 169 7.34 2.27 3.30
C ILE A 169 5.91 2.12 3.83
N PRO A 170 4.91 2.79 3.24
CA PRO A 170 3.52 2.54 3.56
C PRO A 170 3.06 1.19 2.98
N ALA A 171 2.38 0.39 3.79
CA ALA A 171 1.62 -0.79 3.38
C ALA A 171 0.13 -0.43 3.31
N ILE A 172 -0.50 -0.68 2.16
CA ILE A 172 -1.89 -0.32 1.89
C ILE A 172 -2.66 -1.57 1.45
N PRO A 173 -3.83 -1.85 2.06
CA PRO A 173 -4.69 -2.95 1.63
C PRO A 173 -5.33 -2.64 0.27
N LEU A 174 -5.44 -3.62 -0.61
CA LEU A 174 -6.12 -3.50 -1.90
C LEU A 174 -7.06 -4.68 -2.13
N ILE A 175 -8.32 -4.35 -2.44
CA ILE A 175 -9.31 -5.30 -2.93
C ILE A 175 -9.91 -4.75 -4.22
N LEU A 176 -9.72 -5.46 -5.33
CA LEU A 176 -10.23 -5.02 -6.63
C LEU A 176 -11.75 -5.15 -6.74
N LYS A 177 -12.34 -6.17 -6.10
CA LYS A 177 -13.78 -6.48 -6.17
C LYS A 177 -14.65 -5.30 -5.75
N ASN A 178 -14.33 -4.65 -4.64
CA ASN A 178 -15.04 -3.49 -4.10
C ASN A 178 -14.27 -2.16 -4.27
N LYS A 179 -13.10 -2.18 -4.94
CA LYS A 179 -12.21 -1.03 -5.18
C LYS A 179 -11.62 -0.41 -3.90
N LEU A 180 -11.62 -1.15 -2.79
CA LEU A 180 -11.00 -0.73 -1.53
C LEU A 180 -9.50 -0.55 -1.71
N GLY A 181 -8.96 0.55 -1.18
CA GLY A 181 -7.53 0.87 -1.22
C GLY A 181 -7.04 1.60 -2.47
N ILE A 182 -7.82 1.63 -3.57
CA ILE A 182 -7.37 2.29 -4.81
C ILE A 182 -7.18 3.79 -4.61
N ALA A 183 -8.07 4.44 -3.86
CA ALA A 183 -7.97 5.88 -3.61
C ALA A 183 -6.78 6.21 -2.70
N GLU A 184 -6.51 5.33 -1.73
CA GLU A 184 -5.44 5.43 -0.74
C GLU A 184 -4.08 5.27 -1.42
N ILE A 185 -3.92 4.27 -2.29
CA ILE A 185 -2.71 4.11 -3.10
C ILE A 185 -2.48 5.34 -3.97
N LYS A 186 -3.53 5.83 -4.64
CA LYS A 186 -3.43 7.05 -5.47
C LYS A 186 -3.05 8.28 -4.66
N HIS A 187 -3.57 8.42 -3.45
CA HIS A 187 -3.18 9.50 -2.55
C HIS A 187 -1.67 9.50 -2.28
N PHE A 188 -1.08 8.35 -1.97
CA PHE A 188 0.37 8.23 -1.79
C PHE A 188 1.16 8.46 -3.08
N LEU A 189 0.67 7.98 -4.22
CA LEU A 189 1.27 8.27 -5.52
C LEU A 189 1.25 9.77 -5.85
N ASP A 190 0.26 10.52 -5.36
CA ASP A 190 0.14 11.97 -5.55
C ASP A 190 1.04 12.78 -4.62
N LEU A 191 1.52 12.20 -3.51
CA LEU A 191 2.55 12.82 -2.66
C LEU A 191 3.92 12.90 -3.36
N ILE A 192 4.16 12.02 -4.34
CA ILE A 192 5.41 11.98 -5.07
C ILE A 192 5.44 13.11 -6.11
N PRO A 193 6.36 14.07 -6.00
CA PRO A 193 6.44 15.18 -6.93
C PRO A 193 6.71 14.65 -8.34
N THR A 194 5.84 15.01 -9.26
CA THR A 194 5.99 14.67 -10.67
C THR A 194 7.09 15.55 -11.28
N ARG A 195 8.15 14.94 -11.80
CA ARG A 195 9.23 15.68 -12.48
C ARG A 195 8.65 16.27 -13.78
N ARG A 196 8.37 17.59 -13.77
CA ARG A 196 7.99 18.36 -14.97
C ARG A 196 9.21 18.68 -15.83
#